data_AF-A0AAV5SRG8-F1
#
_entry.id   AF-A0AAV5SRG8-F1
#
_cell.length_a   1.000
_cell.length_b   1.000
_cell.length_c   1.000
_cell.angle_alpha   90.00
_cell.angle_beta   90.00
_cell.angle_gamma   90.00
#
_symmetry.space_group_name_H-M   'P 1'
#
loop_
_entity.id
_entity.type
_entity.pdbx_description
1 polymer ?
#
loop_
_entity_poly.entity_id
_entity_poly.type
_entity_poly.pdbx_seq_one_letter_code
_entity_poly.pdbx_strand_id
1 'polypeptide(L)'
;VFQVIVIVGKLMYRTLGANISHMSEKTRAIHMEIIRGLVFQACLPTLYSFAVGTYVVGQFNILSLVPLEYITHMAGETIASISPFVTLYFVRPYRRYV
;
A
#
# COMPACT_ATOMS: atom_id res chain seq x y z
N VAL A 1 10.57 1.39 -7.42
CA VAL A 1 10.01 0.72 -6.23
C VAL A 1 8.51 0.42 -6.38
N PHE A 2 7.66 1.39 -6.70
CA PHE A 2 6.21 1.16 -6.81
C PHE A 2 5.78 0.20 -7.92
N GLN A 3 6.42 0.28 -9.10
CA GLN A 3 6.23 -0.67 -10.18
C GLN A 3 6.59 -2.11 -9.75
N VAL A 4 7.61 -2.27 -8.91
CA VAL A 4 8.02 -3.57 -8.38
C VAL A 4 6.93 -4.16 -7.48
N ILE A 5 6.33 -3.36 -6.60
CA ILE A 5 5.24 -3.81 -5.72
C ILE A 5 4.02 -4.26 -6.54
N VAL A 6 3.63 -3.49 -7.57
CA VAL A 6 2.50 -3.84 -8.45
C VAL A 6 2.79 -5.11 -9.26
N ILE A 7 4.00 -5.25 -9.78
CA ILE A 7 4.43 -6.43 -10.55
C ILE A 7 4.46 -7.67 -9.65
N VAL A 8 5.04 -7.58 -8.45
CA VAL A 8 5.09 -8.68 -7.48
C VAL A 8 3.68 -9.07 -7.03
N GLY A 9 2.80 -8.10 -6.77
CA GLY A 9 1.40 -8.35 -6.43
C GLY A 9 0.65 -9.10 -7.54
N LYS A 10 0.84 -8.68 -8.81
CA LYS A 10 0.28 -9.38 -9.98
C LYS A 10 0.86 -10.79 -10.14
N LEU A 11 2.17 -10.96 -9.97
CA LEU A 11 2.83 -12.26 -10.08
C LEU A 11 2.32 -13.23 -9.01
N MET A 12 2.21 -12.79 -7.76
CA MET A 12 1.65 -13.60 -6.67
C MET A 12 0.20 -14.00 -6.95
N TYR A 13 -0.64 -13.08 -7.44
CA TYR A 13 -2.02 -13.39 -7.78
C TYR A 13 -2.13 -14.44 -8.89
N ARG A 14 -1.28 -14.34 -9.93
CA ARG A 14 -1.21 -15.31 -11.03
C ARG A 14 -0.70 -16.67 -10.55
N THR A 15 0.34 -16.71 -9.73
CA THR A 15 0.87 -17.96 -9.16
C THR A 15 -0.15 -18.65 -8.26
N LEU A 16 -0.92 -17.89 -7.48
CA LEU A 16 -1.99 -18.45 -6.65
C LEU A 16 -3.12 -19.04 -7.50
N GLY A 17 -3.54 -18.35 -8.56
CA GLY A 17 -4.56 -18.84 -9.49
C GLY A 17 -4.13 -20.11 -10.23
N ALA A 18 -2.85 -20.21 -10.62
CA ALA A 18 -2.31 -21.37 -11.32
C ALA A 18 -2.14 -22.61 -10.41
N ASN A 19 -1.98 -22.43 -9.10
CA ASN A 19 -1.73 -23.52 -8.14
C ASN A 19 -2.95 -23.86 -7.25
N ILE A 20 -4.15 -23.38 -7.61
CA ILE A 20 -5.39 -23.61 -6.87
C ILE A 20 -5.65 -25.10 -6.58
N SER A 21 -5.28 -25.99 -7.51
CA SER A 21 -5.56 -27.42 -7.44
C SER A 21 -4.60 -28.19 -6.51
N HIS A 22 -3.43 -27.63 -6.19
CA HIS A 22 -2.34 -28.32 -5.48
C HIS A 22 -2.09 -27.79 -4.05
N MET A 23 -2.74 -26.70 -3.64
CA MET A 23 -2.52 -26.10 -2.32
C MET A 23 -3.55 -26.55 -1.28
N SER A 24 -3.07 -26.93 -0.09
CA SER A 24 -3.94 -27.10 1.08
C SER A 24 -4.63 -25.77 1.46
N GLU A 25 -5.81 -25.85 2.08
CA GLU A 25 -6.54 -24.67 2.55
C GLU A 25 -5.69 -23.76 3.45
N LYS A 26 -4.83 -24.34 4.29
CA LYS A 26 -3.96 -23.59 5.20
C LYS A 26 -2.92 -22.75 4.44
N THR A 27 -2.29 -23.33 3.43
CA THR A 27 -1.29 -22.62 2.60
C THR A 27 -1.96 -21.54 1.75
N ARG A 28 -3.17 -21.81 1.26
CA ARG A 28 -3.98 -20.85 0.50
C ARG A 28 -4.33 -19.62 1.35
N ALA A 29 -4.74 -19.82 2.61
CA ALA A 29 -5.05 -18.72 3.53
C ALA A 29 -3.84 -17.80 3.75
N ILE A 30 -2.66 -18.37 3.98
CA ILE A 30 -1.42 -17.60 4.17
C ILE A 30 -1.08 -16.79 2.92
N HIS A 31 -1.13 -17.39 1.73
CA HIS A 31 -0.85 -16.68 0.48
C HIS A 31 -1.83 -15.54 0.23
N MET A 32 -3.11 -15.75 0.52
CA MET A 32 -4.14 -14.73 0.36
C MET A 32 -3.94 -13.55 1.33
N GLU A 33 -3.44 -13.81 2.54
CA GLU A 33 -3.06 -12.76 3.50
C GLU A 33 -1.87 -11.92 3.01
N ILE A 34 -0.82 -12.57 2.49
CA ILE A 34 0.35 -11.85 1.94
C ILE A 34 -0.05 -10.99 0.75
N ILE A 35 -0.84 -11.53 -0.19
CA ILE A 35 -1.33 -10.78 -1.35
C ILE A 35 -2.14 -9.56 -0.91
N ARG A 36 -3.01 -9.71 0.10
CA ARG A 36 -3.82 -8.62 0.62
C ARG A 36 -2.97 -7.51 1.26
N GLY A 37 -1.93 -7.89 2.01
CA GLY A 37 -0.94 -6.95 2.54
C GLY A 37 -0.20 -6.21 1.42
N LEU A 38 0.20 -6.92 0.36
CA LEU A 38 0.87 -6.33 -0.80
C LEU A 38 -0.01 -5.33 -1.55
N VAL A 39 -1.30 -5.64 -1.74
CA VAL A 39 -2.26 -4.73 -2.38
C VAL A 39 -2.39 -3.43 -1.57
N PHE A 40 -2.45 -3.54 -0.25
CA PHE A 40 -2.48 -2.36 0.63
C PHE A 40 -1.20 -1.53 0.58
N GLN A 41 -0.04 -2.20 0.65
CA GLN A 41 1.25 -1.56 0.49
C GLN A 41 1.43 -0.92 -0.90
N ALA A 42 0.74 -1.41 -1.93
CA ALA A 42 0.72 -0.80 -3.26
C ALA A 42 -0.14 0.48 -3.35
N CYS A 43 -1.15 0.62 -2.47
CA CYS A 43 -2.02 1.81 -2.43
C CYS A 43 -1.35 3.03 -1.77
N LEU A 44 -0.55 2.81 -0.71
CA LEU A 44 0.20 3.87 -0.01
C LEU A 44 1.09 4.73 -0.94
N PRO A 45 1.87 4.14 -1.87
CA PRO A 45 2.54 4.83 -2.97
C PRO A 45 1.70 5.79 -3.80
N THR A 46 0.46 5.40 -4.06
CA THR A 46 -0.45 6.16 -4.92
C THR A 46 -0.89 7.43 -4.19
N LEU A 47 -1.11 7.33 -2.88
CA LEU A 47 -1.33 8.49 -2.01
C LEU A 47 -0.10 9.39 -1.94
N TYR A 48 1.11 8.82 -1.90
CA TYR A 48 2.34 9.62 -1.92
C TYR A 48 2.55 10.35 -3.26
N SER A 49 2.11 9.77 -4.37
CA SER A 49 2.20 10.39 -5.70
C SER A 49 1.38 11.68 -5.79
N PHE A 50 0.28 11.79 -5.04
CA PHE A 50 -0.47 13.03 -4.89
C PHE A 50 0.37 14.14 -4.22
N ALA A 51 1.10 13.80 -3.16
CA ALA A 51 2.00 14.73 -2.48
C ALA A 51 3.17 15.19 -3.39
N VAL A 52 3.69 14.29 -4.24
CA VAL A 52 4.69 14.68 -5.25
C VAL A 52 4.09 15.67 -6.25
N GLY A 53 2.84 15.47 -6.66
CA GLY A 53 2.13 16.40 -7.55
C GLY A 53 1.97 17.79 -6.92
N THR A 54 1.56 17.87 -5.66
CA THR A 54 1.42 19.15 -4.94
C THR A 54 2.77 19.84 -4.74
N TYR A 55 3.83 19.08 -4.47
CA TYR A 55 5.20 19.61 -4.41
C TYR A 55 5.62 20.28 -5.73
N VAL A 56 5.42 19.58 -6.86
CA VAL A 56 5.76 20.10 -8.19
C VAL A 56 5.00 21.38 -8.49
N VAL A 57 3.69 21.41 -8.22
CA VAL A 57 2.83 22.59 -8.40
C VAL A 57 3.32 23.80 -7.58
N GLY A 58 3.70 23.56 -6.32
CA GLY A 58 4.30 24.60 -5.47
C GLY A 58 5.63 25.11 -6.01
N GLN A 59 6.47 24.21 -6.53
CA GLN A 59 7.80 24.56 -7.01
C GLN A 59 7.80 25.36 -8.32
N PHE A 60 6.77 25.20 -9.15
CA PHE A 60 6.52 26.06 -10.31
C PHE A 60 5.78 27.36 -9.96
N ASN A 61 5.52 27.62 -8.67
CA ASN A 61 4.79 28.79 -8.17
C ASN A 61 3.37 28.94 -8.79
N ILE A 62 2.77 27.82 -9.22
CA ILE A 62 1.43 27.81 -9.85
C ILE A 62 0.37 28.03 -8.76
N LEU A 63 0.53 27.39 -7.60
CA LEU A 63 -0.29 27.56 -6.41
C LEU A 63 0.59 27.55 -5.16
N SER A 64 0.80 28.72 -4.58
CA SER A 64 1.71 28.96 -3.46
C SER A 64 0.88 29.23 -2.20
N LEU A 65 0.40 28.16 -1.57
CA LEU A 65 -0.44 28.22 -0.38
C LEU A 65 0.27 27.50 0.78
N VAL A 66 0.40 28.19 1.93
CA VAL A 66 1.02 27.63 3.15
C VAL A 66 0.43 26.26 3.56
N PRO A 67 -0.91 26.04 3.50
CA PRO A 67 -1.47 24.72 3.78
C PRO A 67 -0.99 23.62 2.81
N LEU A 68 -0.72 23.95 1.56
CA LEU A 68 -0.33 22.98 0.53
C LEU A 68 1.09 22.46 0.79
N GLU A 69 2.01 23.33 1.22
CA GLU A 69 3.36 22.94 1.63
C GLU A 69 3.33 22.02 2.85
N TYR A 70 2.53 22.37 3.86
CA TYR A 70 2.35 21.56 5.06
C TYR A 70 1.80 20.16 4.72
N ILE A 71 0.74 20.08 3.92
CA ILE A 71 0.14 18.79 3.51
C ILE A 71 1.13 17.93 2.74
N THR A 72 1.90 18.55 1.83
CA THR A 72 2.94 17.88 1.06
C THR A 72 4.01 17.25 1.95
N HIS A 73 4.44 18.00 2.98
CA HIS A 73 5.46 17.53 3.92
C HIS A 73 4.94 16.44 4.87
N MET A 74 3.69 16.58 5.36
CA MET A 74 3.09 15.63 6.30
C MET A 74 2.59 14.33 5.66
N ALA A 75 2.43 14.29 4.34
CA ALA A 75 1.90 13.12 3.63
C ALA A 75 2.75 11.85 3.86
N GLY A 76 4.08 11.97 3.88
CA GLY A 76 4.97 10.83 4.14
C GLY A 76 4.80 10.25 5.54
N GLU A 77 4.75 11.11 6.55
CA GLU A 77 4.56 10.73 7.95
C GLU A 77 3.18 10.11 8.19
N THR A 78 2.14 10.65 7.55
CA THR A 78 0.78 10.13 7.61
C THR A 78 0.68 8.74 6.99
N ILE A 79 1.37 8.51 5.88
CA ILE A 79 1.43 7.20 5.24
C ILE A 79 2.16 6.18 6.13
N ALA A 80 3.27 6.59 6.75
CA ALA A 80 4.02 5.77 7.68
C ALA A 80 3.21 5.42 8.94
N SER A 81 2.42 6.37 9.45
CA SER A 81 1.56 6.17 10.62
C SER A 81 0.37 5.28 10.31
N ILE A 82 -0.22 5.34 9.10
CA ILE A 82 -1.35 4.50 8.68
C ILE A 82 -0.94 3.04 8.39
N SER A 83 0.30 2.82 7.93
CA SER A 83 0.83 1.49 7.60
C SER A 83 0.62 0.40 8.68
N PRO A 84 0.94 0.62 9.97
CA PRO A 84 0.68 -0.35 11.03
C PRO A 84 -0.82 -0.59 11.27
N PHE A 85 -1.68 0.44 11.20
CA PHE A 85 -3.14 0.28 11.38
C PHE A 85 -3.75 -0.56 10.27
N VAL A 86 -3.33 -0.33 9.03
CA VAL A 86 -3.73 -1.15 7.88
C VAL A 86 -3.28 -2.59 8.07
N THR A 87 -2.05 -2.80 8.53
CA THR A 87 -1.53 -4.14 8.81
C THR A 87 -2.36 -4.85 9.88
N LEU A 88 -2.66 -4.18 11.01
CA LEU A 88 -3.47 -4.73 12.10
C LEU A 88 -4.91 -5.08 11.65
N TYR A 89 -5.52 -4.27 10.80
CA TYR A 89 -6.89 -4.51 10.32
C TYR A 89 -6.94 -5.71 9.34
N PHE A 90 -6.01 -5.76 8.38
CA PHE A 90 -6.08 -6.71 7.26
C PHE A 90 -5.42 -8.06 7.54
N VAL A 91 -4.41 -8.11 8.42
CA VAL A 91 -3.71 -9.34 8.77
C VAL A 91 -4.50 -10.10 9.86
N ARG A 92 -5.08 -11.23 9.46
CA ARG A 92 -5.97 -12.09 10.28
C ARG A 92 -5.40 -12.53 11.64
N PRO A 93 -4.12 -12.91 11.80
CA PRO A 93 -3.61 -13.28 13.12
C PRO A 93 -3.67 -12.14 14.14
N TYR A 94 -3.57 -10.87 13.73
CA TYR A 94 -3.71 -9.72 14.63
C TYR A 94 -5.16 -9.42 14.99
N ARG A 95 -6.09 -9.63 14.05
CA ARG A 95 -7.54 -9.42 14.26
C ARG A 95 -8.19 -10.39 15.25
N ARG A 96 -7.47 -11.44 15.66
CA ARG A 96 -7.97 -12.44 16.63
C ARG A 96 -7.70 -12.05 18.08
N TYR A 97 -6.87 -11.03 18.31
CA TYR A 97 -6.47 -10.55 19.64
C TYR A 97 -6.92 -9.12 19.94
N VAL A 98 -7.62 -8.46 19.00
CA VAL A 98 -8.24 -7.14 19.18
C VAL A 98 -9.74 -7.32 19.28
#